data_AF-A0A519KTB9-F1
#
_entry.id   AF-A0A519KTB9-F1
#
_cell.length_a   1.000
_cell.length_b   1.000
_cell.length_c   1.000
_cell.angle_alpha   90.00
_cell.angle_beta   90.00
_cell.angle_gamma   90.00
#
_symmetry.space_group_name_H-M   'P 1'
#
loop_
_entity.id
_entity.type
_entity.pdbx_description
1 polymer ?
#
loop_
_entity_poly.entity_id
_entity_poly.type
_entity_poly.pdbx_seq_one_letter_code
_entity_poly.pdbx_strand_id
1 'polypeptide(L)'
;MGPVVFAISLGCLICLIGFWLRRERTTAAAAKGVRDRLIETYGLDEAYVSGDDDSFVGLSMAKRELLVGRVETPQRLPFGAIRAVEGLRDGAVMVRTARDGVPPPPADPDALPPHMIRSLGLRITVDAPEPGDHVILFANGGKQGLDPQNLYLRQQAALAEAWYRKVAVAMREDA
;
A
#
# COMPACT_ATOMS: atom_id res chain seq x y z
N MET A 1 41.75 -22.60 -16.75
CA MET A 1 40.80 -21.47 -16.94
C MET A 1 39.65 -21.45 -15.91
N GLY A 2 39.71 -22.20 -14.79
CA GLY A 2 38.63 -22.24 -13.78
C GLY A 2 38.58 -21.10 -12.74
N PRO A 3 39.70 -20.61 -12.18
CA PRO A 3 39.65 -19.69 -11.04
C PRO A 3 39.36 -18.23 -11.43
N VAL A 4 39.77 -17.81 -12.63
CA VAL A 4 39.54 -16.45 -13.14
C VAL A 4 38.06 -16.19 -13.43
N VAL A 5 37.37 -17.18 -14.03
CA VAL A 5 35.93 -17.08 -14.31
C VAL A 5 35.13 -17.03 -13.00
N PHE A 6 35.51 -17.85 -12.01
CA PHE A 6 34.85 -17.86 -10.70
C PHE A 6 35.00 -16.52 -9.95
N ALA A 7 36.18 -15.91 -10.01
CA ALA A 7 36.43 -14.60 -9.40
C ALA A 7 35.61 -13.48 -10.06
N ILE A 8 35.47 -13.51 -11.40
CA ILE A 8 34.64 -12.54 -12.14
C ILE A 8 33.16 -12.72 -11.78
N SER A 9 32.64 -13.95 -11.77
CA SER A 9 31.25 -14.23 -11.41
C SER A 9 30.93 -13.80 -9.97
N LEU A 10 31.85 -14.05 -9.01
CA LEU A 10 31.69 -13.62 -7.63
C LEU A 10 31.73 -12.09 -7.49
N GLY A 11 32.65 -11.42 -8.20
CA GLY A 11 32.72 -9.96 -8.24
C GLY A 11 31.45 -9.33 -8.81
N CYS A 12 30.93 -9.86 -9.92
CA CYS A 12 29.66 -9.44 -10.49
C CYS A 12 28.49 -9.63 -9.52
N LEU A 13 28.43 -10.77 -8.81
CA LEU A 13 27.38 -11.05 -7.83
C LEU A 13 27.42 -10.05 -6.66
N ILE A 14 28.59 -9.77 -6.11
CA ILE A 14 28.77 -8.80 -5.01
C ILE A 14 28.37 -7.40 -5.47
N CYS A 15 28.78 -6.98 -6.67
CA CYS A 15 28.40 -5.68 -7.24
C CYS A 15 26.88 -5.58 -7.44
N LEU A 16 26.23 -6.65 -7.92
CA LEU A 16 24.78 -6.69 -8.07
C LEU A 16 24.08 -6.57 -6.71
N ILE A 17 24.49 -7.36 -5.70
CA ILE A 17 23.92 -7.29 -4.35
C ILE A 17 24.08 -5.88 -3.76
N GLY A 18 25.27 -5.27 -3.90
CA GLY A 18 25.52 -3.90 -3.45
C GLY A 18 24.66 -2.86 -4.15
N PHE A 19 24.43 -3.01 -5.46
CA PHE A 19 23.53 -2.16 -6.24
C PHE A 19 22.06 -2.29 -5.78
N TRP A 20 21.59 -3.52 -5.56
CA TRP A 20 20.23 -3.80 -5.07
C TRP A 20 19.99 -3.20 -3.68
N LEU A 21 20.90 -3.44 -2.73
CA LEU A 21 20.80 -2.88 -1.38
C LEU A 21 20.84 -1.34 -1.38
N ARG A 22 21.64 -0.74 -2.27
CA ARG A 22 21.69 0.72 -2.41
C ARG A 22 20.37 1.27 -2.97
N ARG A 23 19.80 0.61 -3.98
CA ARG A 23 18.52 0.99 -4.59
C ARG A 23 17.38 0.93 -3.56
N GLU A 24 17.29 -0.14 -2.79
CA GLU A 24 16.28 -0.31 -1.75
C GLU A 24 16.39 0.74 -0.63
N ARG A 25 17.61 1.07 -0.20
CA ARG A 25 17.83 2.16 0.75
C ARG A 25 17.43 3.52 0.19
N THR A 26 17.69 3.77 -1.10
CA THR A 26 17.30 5.03 -1.72
C THR A 26 15.79 5.16 -1.90
N THR A 27 15.08 4.09 -2.24
CA THR A 27 13.61 4.12 -2.36
C THR A 27 12.94 4.27 -1.00
N ALA A 28 13.40 3.55 0.02
CA ALA A 28 12.88 3.71 1.38
C ALA A 28 13.14 5.13 1.94
N ALA A 29 14.33 5.69 1.70
CA ALA A 29 14.64 7.07 2.09
C ALA A 29 13.80 8.10 1.32
N ALA A 30 13.57 7.87 0.03
CA ALA A 30 12.71 8.72 -0.78
C ALA A 30 11.26 8.68 -0.30
N ALA A 31 10.68 7.50 -0.09
CA ALA A 31 9.32 7.35 0.44
C ALA A 31 9.17 8.01 1.81
N LYS A 32 10.17 7.88 2.69
CA LYS A 32 10.19 8.57 3.98
C LYS A 32 10.22 10.09 3.82
N GLY A 33 11.08 10.62 2.94
CA GLY A 33 11.16 12.06 2.69
C GLY A 33 9.86 12.63 2.12
N VAL A 34 9.20 11.89 1.22
CA VAL A 34 7.88 12.26 0.68
C VAL A 34 6.82 12.23 1.77
N ARG A 35 6.78 11.17 2.59
CA ARG A 35 5.86 11.04 3.73
C ARG A 35 5.99 12.22 4.69
N ASP A 36 7.21 12.54 5.10
CA ASP A 36 7.47 13.61 6.07
C ASP A 36 7.06 14.98 5.47
N ARG A 37 7.31 15.21 4.17
CA ARG A 37 6.83 16.39 3.44
C ARG A 37 5.30 16.44 3.37
N LEU A 38 4.61 15.33 3.10
CA LEU A 38 3.14 15.27 3.07
C LEU A 38 2.55 15.60 4.44
N ILE A 39 3.12 15.04 5.51
CA ILE A 39 2.72 15.32 6.90
C ILE A 39 2.81 16.82 7.20
N GLU A 40 3.94 17.44 6.89
CA GLU A 40 4.16 18.87 7.14
C GLU A 40 3.26 19.76 6.26
N THR A 41 3.20 19.48 4.96
CA THR A 41 2.48 20.31 3.99
C THR A 41 0.96 20.28 4.21
N TYR A 42 0.42 19.11 4.55
CA TYR A 42 -1.02 18.90 4.68
C TYR A 42 -1.48 18.85 6.15
N GLY A 43 -0.58 18.92 7.12
CA GLY A 43 -0.91 18.83 8.55
C GLY A 43 -1.58 17.50 8.88
N LEU A 44 -1.00 16.40 8.40
CA LEU A 44 -1.47 15.04 8.67
C LEU A 44 -0.92 14.57 10.00
N ASP A 45 -1.69 13.78 10.75
CA ASP A 45 -1.19 13.10 11.94
C ASP A 45 -0.25 11.95 11.53
N GLU A 46 -0.64 11.25 10.45
CA GLU A 46 0.11 10.13 9.91
C GLU A 46 -0.05 10.04 8.39
N ALA A 47 0.97 9.50 7.72
CA ALA A 47 0.93 9.18 6.30
C ALA A 47 1.73 7.91 5.98
N TYR A 48 1.30 7.23 4.92
CA TYR A 48 2.00 6.12 4.30
C TYR A 48 2.12 6.38 2.81
N VAL A 49 3.31 6.13 2.27
CA VAL A 49 3.64 6.24 0.85
C VAL A 49 4.19 4.90 0.40
N SER A 50 3.59 4.35 -0.65
CA SER A 50 4.05 3.14 -1.32
C SER A 50 5.42 3.35 -1.91
N GLY A 51 6.35 2.44 -1.62
CA GLY A 51 7.66 2.40 -2.25
C GLY A 51 7.63 1.82 -3.67
N ASP A 52 6.49 1.28 -4.11
CA ASP A 52 6.34 0.54 -5.38
C ASP A 52 5.73 1.39 -6.51
N ASP A 53 4.76 2.26 -6.20
CA ASP A 53 3.96 2.97 -7.22
C ASP A 53 3.58 4.42 -6.84
N ASP A 54 4.19 4.97 -5.78
CA ASP A 54 3.93 6.30 -5.24
C ASP A 54 2.45 6.56 -4.84
N SER A 55 1.64 5.50 -4.72
CA SER A 55 0.32 5.60 -4.10
C SER A 55 0.47 5.90 -2.61
N PHE A 56 -0.44 6.68 -2.03
CA PHE A 56 -0.32 7.06 -0.64
C PHE A 56 -1.68 7.20 0.05
N VAL A 57 -1.65 7.11 1.37
CA VAL A 57 -2.77 7.43 2.26
C VAL A 57 -2.24 8.25 3.44
N GLY A 58 -2.96 9.32 3.76
CA GLY A 58 -2.67 10.22 4.86
C GLY A 58 -3.94 10.49 5.65
N LEU A 59 -3.81 10.68 6.96
CA LEU A 59 -4.92 10.89 7.88
C LEU A 59 -4.68 12.15 8.69
N SER A 60 -5.69 13.02 8.77
CA SER A 60 -5.75 14.13 9.72
C SER A 60 -7.05 14.03 10.52
N MET A 61 -6.96 13.57 11.77
CA MET A 61 -8.06 13.54 12.73
C MET A 61 -8.49 14.94 13.14
N ALA A 62 -7.53 15.86 13.26
CA ALA A 62 -7.81 17.26 13.59
C ALA A 62 -8.73 17.94 12.55
N LYS A 63 -8.52 17.62 11.27
CA LYS A 63 -9.31 18.15 10.15
C LYS A 63 -10.42 17.21 9.67
N ARG A 64 -10.49 15.98 10.22
CA ARG A 64 -11.40 14.90 9.81
C ARG A 64 -11.34 14.58 8.31
N GLU A 65 -10.12 14.56 7.77
CA GLU A 65 -9.87 14.32 6.35
C GLU A 65 -8.83 13.21 6.12
N LEU A 66 -9.05 12.45 5.06
CA LEU A 66 -8.05 11.60 4.43
C LEU A 66 -7.42 12.34 3.25
N LEU A 67 -6.15 12.06 3.02
CA LEU A 67 -5.45 12.43 1.81
C LEU A 67 -5.05 11.15 1.09
N VAL A 68 -5.47 10.96 -0.16
CA VAL A 68 -5.19 9.74 -0.94
C VAL A 68 -4.76 10.08 -2.37
N GLY A 69 -4.33 9.06 -3.10
CA GLY A 69 -4.03 9.14 -4.52
C GLY A 69 -2.56 8.91 -4.77
N ARG A 70 -1.99 9.67 -5.71
CA ARG A 70 -0.55 9.66 -6.03
C ARG A 70 0.08 10.95 -5.53
N VAL A 71 1.36 10.89 -5.18
CA VAL A 71 2.10 12.04 -4.64
C VAL A 71 1.96 13.31 -5.50
N GLU A 72 1.90 13.17 -6.82
CA GLU A 72 1.75 14.28 -7.77
C GLU A 72 0.33 14.85 -7.83
N THR A 73 -0.69 14.03 -7.53
CA THR A 73 -2.10 14.38 -7.62
C THR A 73 -2.84 13.97 -6.33
N PRO A 74 -2.53 14.63 -5.19
CA PRO A 74 -3.13 14.29 -3.91
C PRO A 74 -4.57 14.78 -3.84
N GLN A 75 -5.47 13.92 -3.37
CA GLN A 75 -6.89 14.23 -3.23
C GLN A 75 -7.29 14.22 -1.75
N ARG A 76 -7.95 15.29 -1.31
CA ARG A 76 -8.53 15.41 0.04
C ARG A 76 -9.93 14.86 0.04
N LEU A 77 -10.22 13.99 0.99
CA LEU A 77 -11.49 13.31 1.17
C LEU A 77 -11.94 13.52 2.61
N PRO A 78 -13.08 14.16 2.88
CA PRO A 78 -13.62 14.17 4.24
C PRO A 78 -13.98 12.73 4.65
N PHE A 79 -13.91 12.40 5.93
CA PHE A 79 -14.23 11.04 6.39
C PHE A 79 -15.65 10.59 5.98
N GLY A 80 -16.61 11.52 5.94
CA GLY A 80 -17.98 11.29 5.51
C GLY A 80 -18.16 10.92 4.04
N ALA A 81 -17.16 11.20 3.20
CA ALA A 81 -17.15 10.78 1.81
C ALA A 81 -16.76 9.30 1.63
N ILE A 82 -16.12 8.69 2.64
CA ILE A 82 -15.66 7.31 2.57
C ILE A 82 -16.87 6.39 2.71
N ARG A 83 -17.13 5.65 1.64
CA ARG A 83 -18.23 4.68 1.59
C ARG A 83 -17.80 3.31 2.04
N ALA A 84 -16.62 2.88 1.61
CA ALA A 84 -16.07 1.58 1.94
C ALA A 84 -14.55 1.61 2.00
N VAL A 85 -14.02 0.73 2.85
CA VAL A 85 -12.60 0.47 3.02
C VAL A 85 -12.41 -1.04 2.92
N GLU A 86 -11.50 -1.47 2.06
CA GLU A 86 -11.33 -2.87 1.70
C GLU A 86 -9.85 -3.26 1.70
N GLY A 87 -9.50 -4.29 2.46
CA GLY A 87 -8.19 -4.92 2.38
C GLY A 87 -8.14 -5.86 1.19
N LEU A 88 -7.17 -5.67 0.30
CA LEU A 88 -7.02 -6.41 -0.94
C LEU A 88 -5.82 -7.35 -0.90
N ARG A 89 -6.00 -8.55 -1.46
CA ARG A 89 -4.93 -9.49 -1.82
C ARG A 89 -5.11 -9.87 -3.27
N ASP A 90 -4.13 -9.58 -4.12
CA ASP A 90 -4.17 -9.87 -5.55
C ASP A 90 -5.40 -9.27 -6.26
N GLY A 91 -5.90 -8.14 -5.75
CA GLY A 91 -7.13 -7.48 -6.24
C GLY A 91 -8.42 -8.05 -5.64
N ALA A 92 -8.38 -9.22 -4.99
CA ALA A 92 -9.52 -9.80 -4.28
C ALA A 92 -9.72 -9.16 -2.91
N VAL A 93 -10.98 -8.89 -2.55
CA VAL A 93 -11.35 -8.32 -1.24
C VAL A 93 -11.25 -9.40 -0.18
N MET A 94 -10.34 -9.22 0.78
CA MET A 94 -10.15 -10.11 1.91
C MET A 94 -10.98 -9.69 3.13
N VAL A 95 -11.11 -8.38 3.32
CA VAL A 95 -11.75 -7.78 4.49
C VAL A 95 -12.38 -6.46 4.06
N ARG A 96 -13.56 -6.14 4.59
CA ARG A 96 -14.36 -4.97 4.18
C ARG A 96 -15.08 -4.32 5.36
N THR A 97 -14.98 -3.00 5.45
CA THR A 97 -15.91 -2.19 6.25
C THR A 97 -16.59 -1.23 5.28
N ALA A 98 -17.92 -1.19 5.27
CA ALA A 98 -18.70 -0.27 4.45
C ALA A 98 -19.80 0.37 5.28
N ARG A 99 -20.27 1.55 4.87
CA ARG A 99 -21.50 2.16 5.40
C ARG A 99 -22.73 1.33 4.99
N ASP A 100 -23.87 1.55 5.62
CA ASP A 100 -25.09 0.79 5.31
C ASP A 100 -25.55 1.00 3.85
N GLY A 101 -26.12 -0.04 3.24
CA GLY A 101 -26.64 0.02 1.86
C GLY A 101 -25.60 -0.19 0.75
N VAL A 102 -24.36 -0.59 1.09
CA VAL A 102 -23.35 -0.96 0.08
C VAL A 102 -23.45 -2.45 -0.23
N PRO A 103 -23.77 -2.84 -1.48
CA PRO A 103 -23.89 -4.25 -1.83
C PRO A 103 -22.58 -5.00 -1.54
N PRO A 104 -22.64 -6.26 -1.06
CA PRO A 104 -21.44 -7.07 -0.87
C PRO A 104 -20.67 -7.16 -2.19
N PRO A 105 -19.32 -7.20 -2.17
CA PRO A 105 -18.57 -7.46 -3.39
C PRO A 105 -19.03 -8.79 -3.99
N PRO A 106 -19.07 -8.93 -5.33
CA PRO A 106 -19.33 -10.23 -5.93
C PRO A 106 -18.31 -11.24 -5.37
N ALA A 107 -18.80 -12.37 -4.87
CA ALA A 107 -17.94 -13.46 -4.45
C ALA A 107 -17.18 -13.94 -5.67
N ASP A 108 -15.85 -13.89 -5.62
CA ASP A 108 -15.00 -14.38 -6.70
C ASP A 108 -15.12 -15.92 -6.76
N PRO A 109 -15.70 -16.51 -7.82
CA PRO A 109 -15.85 -17.96 -7.94
C PRO A 109 -14.51 -18.69 -8.06
N ASP A 110 -13.42 -17.96 -8.35
CA ASP A 110 -12.06 -18.50 -8.51
C ASP A 110 -11.12 -18.05 -7.39
N ALA A 111 -11.62 -17.95 -6.14
CA ALA A 111 -10.79 -17.74 -4.95
C ALA A 111 -9.80 -18.91 -4.72
N LEU A 112 -8.76 -18.97 -5.54
CA LEU A 112 -7.66 -19.91 -5.43
C LEU A 112 -6.89 -19.56 -4.15
N PRO A 113 -6.50 -20.55 -3.32
CA PRO A 113 -5.55 -20.29 -2.26
C PRO A 113 -4.21 -19.88 -2.90
N PRO A 114 -3.68 -18.67 -2.65
CA PRO A 114 -2.43 -18.29 -3.29
C PRO A 114 -1.30 -18.98 -2.54
N HIS A 115 -0.58 -19.86 -3.25
CA HIS A 115 0.74 -20.31 -2.85
C HIS A 115 1.77 -19.17 -2.96
N MET A 116 1.43 -18.08 -3.68
CA MET A 116 2.23 -16.85 -3.81
C MET A 116 1.30 -15.63 -3.85
N ILE A 117 1.63 -14.59 -3.09
CA ILE A 117 0.90 -13.31 -3.06
C ILE A 117 1.58 -12.31 -4.00
N ARG A 118 0.89 -11.84 -5.03
CA ARG A 118 1.40 -10.86 -5.99
C ARG A 118 1.22 -9.43 -5.52
N SER A 119 0.14 -9.12 -4.82
CA SER A 119 -0.07 -7.77 -4.29
C SER A 119 -0.86 -7.75 -2.99
N LEU A 120 -0.53 -6.76 -2.15
CA LEU A 120 -1.32 -6.35 -1.00
C LEU A 120 -1.67 -4.89 -1.15
N GLY A 121 -2.94 -4.54 -0.94
CA GLY A 121 -3.41 -3.17 -1.08
C GLY A 121 -4.57 -2.83 -0.16
N LEU A 122 -4.89 -1.54 -0.12
CA LEU A 122 -6.08 -1.00 0.52
C LEU A 122 -6.89 -0.25 -0.54
N ARG A 123 -8.15 -0.62 -0.74
CA ARG A 123 -9.08 0.14 -1.59
C ARG A 123 -9.99 0.99 -0.73
N ILE A 124 -10.07 2.27 -1.08
CA ILE A 124 -10.94 3.26 -0.46
C ILE A 124 -11.92 3.72 -1.53
N THR A 125 -13.20 3.41 -1.33
CA THR A 125 -14.29 3.81 -2.24
C THR A 125 -14.98 5.04 -1.69
N VAL A 126 -15.18 6.05 -2.53
CA VAL A 126 -15.81 7.33 -2.18
C VAL A 126 -17.01 7.63 -3.09
N ASP A 127 -18.00 8.34 -2.54
CA ASP A 127 -19.21 8.77 -3.28
C ASP A 127 -19.17 10.25 -3.72
N ALA A 128 -18.41 11.11 -3.02
CA ALA A 128 -18.35 12.55 -3.30
C ALA A 128 -17.02 13.14 -2.80
N PRO A 129 -16.52 14.27 -3.34
CA PRO A 129 -17.07 15.03 -4.47
C PRO A 129 -16.88 14.35 -5.83
N GLU A 130 -15.96 13.40 -5.95
CA GLU A 130 -15.74 12.60 -7.16
C GLU A 130 -15.86 11.12 -6.79
N PRO A 131 -16.92 10.42 -7.23
CA PRO A 131 -17.04 8.99 -6.99
C PRO A 131 -15.86 8.24 -7.60
N GLY A 132 -15.24 7.35 -6.83
CA GLY A 132 -14.05 6.65 -7.30
C GLY A 132 -13.49 5.65 -6.31
N ASP A 133 -12.60 4.81 -6.83
CA ASP A 133 -11.82 3.86 -6.05
C ASP A 133 -10.37 4.31 -6.03
N HIS A 134 -9.81 4.45 -4.83
CA HIS A 134 -8.39 4.72 -4.61
C HIS A 134 -7.73 3.48 -4.06
N VAL A 135 -6.79 2.91 -4.81
CA VAL A 135 -6.01 1.74 -4.39
C VAL A 135 -4.64 2.19 -3.94
N ILE A 136 -4.30 1.86 -2.70
CA ILE A 136 -2.99 2.12 -2.09
C ILE A 136 -2.24 0.80 -1.96
N LEU A 137 -1.04 0.73 -2.52
CA LEU A 137 -0.24 -0.49 -2.58
C LEU A 137 0.70 -0.59 -1.37
N PHE A 138 0.71 -1.76 -0.74
CA PHE A 138 1.60 -2.09 0.38
C PHE A 138 2.72 -3.04 -0.03
N ALA A 139 2.45 -3.94 -0.96
CA ALA A 139 3.47 -4.82 -1.51
C ALA A 139 3.15 -5.16 -2.97
N ASN A 140 4.19 -5.17 -3.79
CA ASN A 140 4.17 -5.70 -5.14
C ASN A 140 5.21 -6.83 -5.32
N GLY A 141 4.74 -8.08 -5.36
CA GLY A 141 5.55 -9.26 -5.70
C GLY A 141 5.75 -9.46 -7.21
N GLY A 142 5.14 -8.63 -8.05
CA GLY A 142 5.19 -8.75 -9.51
C GLY A 142 4.63 -10.09 -10.02
N LYS A 143 5.18 -10.56 -11.15
CA LYS A 143 4.71 -11.81 -11.80
C LYS A 143 5.01 -13.07 -10.99
N GLN A 144 6.09 -13.05 -10.21
CA GLN A 144 6.56 -14.21 -9.43
C GLN A 144 5.79 -14.35 -8.10
N GLY A 145 5.31 -13.23 -7.56
CA GLY A 145 4.67 -13.19 -6.25
C GLY A 145 5.68 -13.40 -5.11
N LEU A 146 5.17 -13.25 -3.90
CA LEU A 146 5.90 -13.38 -2.65
C LEU A 146 5.32 -14.55 -1.87
N ASP A 147 6.21 -15.37 -1.30
CA ASP A 147 5.81 -16.45 -0.41
C ASP A 147 5.08 -15.88 0.83
N PRO A 148 3.96 -16.47 1.29
CA PRO A 148 3.24 -16.02 2.49
C PRO A 148 4.11 -15.93 3.75
N GLN A 149 5.19 -16.71 3.84
CA GLN A 149 6.14 -16.71 4.95
C GLN A 149 7.24 -15.66 4.79
N ASN A 150 7.32 -14.97 3.65
CA ASN A 150 8.29 -13.91 3.39
C ASN A 150 8.15 -12.79 4.45
N LEU A 151 9.26 -12.45 5.11
CA LEU A 151 9.26 -11.47 6.19
C LEU A 151 8.74 -10.09 5.73
N TYR A 152 9.16 -9.62 4.55
CA TYR A 152 8.71 -8.35 3.98
C TYR A 152 7.20 -8.35 3.76
N LEU A 153 6.66 -9.42 3.16
CA LEU A 153 5.22 -9.56 2.93
C LEU A 153 4.43 -9.51 4.24
N ARG A 154 4.89 -10.20 5.30
CA ARG A 154 4.22 -10.15 6.61
C ARG A 154 4.26 -8.76 7.24
N GLN A 155 5.38 -8.04 7.10
CA GLN A 155 5.50 -6.67 7.59
C GLN A 155 4.54 -5.74 6.84
N GLN A 156 4.45 -5.87 5.51
CA GLN A 156 3.52 -5.08 4.71
C GLN A 156 2.05 -5.46 4.97
N ALA A 157 1.76 -6.73 5.23
CA ALA A 157 0.42 -7.16 5.64
C ALA A 157 0.00 -6.55 6.97
N ALA A 158 0.89 -6.54 7.98
CA ALA A 158 0.62 -5.90 9.27
C ALA A 158 0.42 -4.39 9.12
N LEU A 159 1.20 -3.75 8.23
CA LEU A 159 1.07 -2.31 7.95
C LEU A 159 -0.25 -2.00 7.22
N ALA A 160 -0.61 -2.78 6.20
CA ALA A 160 -1.87 -2.66 5.48
C ALA A 160 -3.06 -2.85 6.42
N GLU A 161 -2.99 -3.83 7.33
CA GLU A 161 -4.02 -4.07 8.33
C GLU A 161 -4.14 -2.91 9.32
N ALA A 162 -3.02 -2.34 9.78
CA ALA A 162 -3.02 -1.17 10.65
C ALA A 162 -3.69 0.04 9.98
N TRP A 163 -3.37 0.29 8.71
CA TRP A 163 -4.01 1.35 7.92
C TRP A 163 -5.49 1.08 7.65
N TYR A 164 -5.85 -0.15 7.31
CA TYR A 164 -7.24 -0.56 7.19
C TYR A 164 -8.04 -0.20 8.45
N ARG A 165 -7.53 -0.55 9.64
CA ARG A 165 -8.20 -0.23 10.91
C ARG A 165 -8.31 1.27 11.14
N LYS A 166 -7.25 2.05 10.88
CA LYS A 166 -7.26 3.52 11.03
C LYS A 166 -8.33 4.17 10.15
N VAL A 167 -8.36 3.82 8.86
CA VAL A 167 -9.33 4.36 7.90
C VAL A 167 -10.75 3.90 8.24
N ALA A 168 -10.93 2.64 8.67
CA ALA A 168 -12.23 2.12 9.08
C ALA A 168 -12.76 2.81 10.35
N VAL A 169 -11.90 3.16 11.32
CA VAL A 169 -12.28 3.95 12.50
C VAL A 169 -12.66 5.37 12.09
N ALA A 170 -11.81 6.03 11.30
CA ALA A 170 -12.05 7.38 10.80
C ALA A 170 -13.40 7.49 10.05
N MET A 171 -13.72 6.50 9.22
CA MET A 171 -15.00 6.43 8.50
C MET A 171 -16.21 6.34 9.44
N ARG A 172 -16.08 5.67 10.59
CA ARG A 172 -17.17 5.45 11.56
C ARG A 172 -17.37 6.63 12.51
N GLU A 173 -16.33 7.40 12.80
CA GLU A 173 -16.44 8.58 13.67
C GLU A 173 -17.21 9.74 13.02
N ASP A 174 -17.47 9.67 11.71
CA ASP A 174 -18.23 10.64 10.91
C ASP A 174 -19.57 10.08 10.38
N ALA A 175 -20.05 8.96 10.94
CA ALA A 175 -21.35 8.36 10.65
C ALA A 175 -22.32 8.62 11.81
#